data_AF-I7ISH9-F1
#
_entry.id   AF-I7ISH9-F1
#
_cell.length_a   1.000
_cell.length_b   1.000
_cell.length_c   1.000
_cell.angle_alpha   90.00
_cell.angle_beta   90.00
_cell.angle_gamma   90.00
#
_symmetry.space_group_name_H-M   'P 1'
#
loop_
_entity.id
_entity.type
_entity.pdbx_description
1 polymer ?
#
loop_
_entity_poly.entity_id
_entity_poly.type
_entity_poly.pdbx_seq_one_letter_code
_entity_poly.pdbx_strand_id
1 'polypeptide(L)'
;MVRNAAIVLFVNAILFVNKNNHNLDHVLSSEDDRHRLLRIITDTNVEYYPLKHPKKPGSTVLPPKEFKPKQSLGQNFLNDTNILKKLCYHLTTKKDRISIDDDRQLEVDKSGHVVELGAGTGSLTKILYEKFPDMTAIEIDARAICMLSRNLPGLDMIHDDVLQANFSAISKCNGKKLWIIGNLPFYITTQIFFCLLDYRNCIDRAVLVTQKEVAERLIAQPGDKIYSKLSVIMQLYTRTRILFDIPNHVFFPIPKVSVSAVRLDFNEKALETKCSPLLLKRVIFDAFSMKKKHLRTSLAGLLKQLCITKLPEEYEKRRGFTLAPDEFLKLSEWLQENGMLKQIDDDVMKEMEMISPHGHKKGRPLRKREVNPVLDVKADFGKVWRKKNHGEDVCL
;
A
#
# COMPACT_ATOMS: atom_id res chain seq x y z
N MET A 1 7.58 -32.27 -21.22
CA MET A 1 7.88 -32.44 -19.77
C MET A 1 9.27 -33.00 -19.47
N VAL A 2 9.92 -33.79 -20.35
CA VAL A 2 11.27 -34.35 -20.09
C VAL A 2 12.42 -33.35 -20.35
N ARG A 3 12.20 -32.30 -21.16
CA ARG A 3 13.25 -31.29 -21.49
C ARG A 3 13.61 -30.33 -20.35
N ASN A 4 12.69 -29.99 -19.46
CA ASN A 4 12.98 -29.08 -18.33
C ASN A 4 13.69 -29.80 -17.18
N ALA A 5 13.49 -31.11 -17.01
CA ALA A 5 14.20 -31.89 -16.02
C ALA A 5 15.68 -32.06 -16.38
N ALA A 6 16.00 -32.23 -17.67
CA ALA A 6 17.37 -32.34 -18.15
C ALA A 6 18.18 -31.04 -17.93
N ILE A 7 17.57 -29.88 -18.15
CA ILE A 7 18.22 -28.58 -17.93
C ILE A 7 18.49 -28.34 -16.44
N VAL A 8 17.54 -28.69 -15.56
CA VAL A 8 17.72 -28.55 -14.10
C VAL A 8 18.76 -29.53 -13.56
N LEU A 9 18.82 -30.76 -14.07
CA LEU A 9 19.87 -31.73 -13.74
C LEU A 9 21.25 -31.27 -14.22
N PHE A 10 21.34 -30.66 -15.41
CA PHE A 10 22.60 -30.17 -15.97
C PHE A 10 23.13 -28.94 -15.23
N VAL A 11 22.26 -28.00 -14.85
CA VAL A 11 22.64 -26.84 -14.03
C VAL A 11 23.09 -27.27 -12.62
N ASN A 12 22.44 -28.27 -12.03
CA ASN A 12 22.87 -28.82 -10.75
C ASN A 12 24.19 -29.58 -10.83
N ALA A 13 24.48 -30.26 -11.95
CA ALA A 13 25.76 -30.91 -12.19
C ALA A 13 26.90 -29.90 -12.32
N ILE A 14 26.68 -28.78 -13.00
CA ILE A 14 27.66 -27.68 -13.11
C ILE A 14 27.93 -27.03 -11.75
N LEU A 15 26.88 -26.80 -10.94
CA LEU A 15 27.02 -26.28 -9.57
C LEU A 15 27.72 -27.26 -8.62
N PHE A 16 27.61 -28.57 -8.87
CA PHE A 16 28.31 -29.62 -8.11
C PHE A 16 29.81 -29.65 -8.44
N VAL A 17 30.19 -29.51 -9.71
CA VAL A 17 31.60 -29.43 -10.16
C VAL A 17 32.29 -28.17 -9.60
N ASN A 18 31.58 -27.03 -9.60
CA ASN A 18 32.09 -25.76 -9.05
C ASN A 18 32.34 -25.80 -7.53
N LYS A 19 31.72 -26.75 -6.81
CA LYS A 19 31.90 -26.93 -5.36
C LYS A 19 33.15 -27.73 -4.99
N ASN A 20 33.79 -28.40 -5.96
CA ASN A 20 34.90 -29.33 -5.76
C ASN A 20 36.19 -28.92 -6.52
N ASN A 21 36.35 -27.66 -6.93
CA ASN A 21 37.60 -27.13 -7.51
C ASN A 21 38.13 -27.89 -8.75
N HIS A 22 37.24 -28.35 -9.64
CA HIS A 22 37.65 -28.85 -10.95
C HIS A 22 37.34 -27.83 -12.06
N ASN A 23 38.34 -27.60 -12.92
CA ASN A 23 38.36 -26.62 -13.99
C ASN A 23 37.20 -26.85 -14.99
N LEU A 24 36.46 -25.80 -15.31
CA LEU A 24 35.22 -25.82 -16.12
C LEU A 24 35.45 -26.19 -17.60
N ASP A 25 36.71 -26.20 -18.06
CA ASP A 25 37.07 -26.46 -19.46
C ASP A 25 36.80 -27.90 -19.91
N HIS A 26 36.68 -28.86 -18.99
CA HIS A 26 36.46 -30.27 -19.35
C HIS A 26 35.00 -30.67 -19.58
N VAL A 27 34.02 -29.82 -19.25
CA VAL A 27 32.58 -30.19 -19.27
C VAL A 27 31.88 -29.75 -20.56
N LEU A 28 32.46 -28.82 -21.32
CA LEU A 28 31.87 -28.30 -22.56
C LEU A 28 32.85 -28.51 -23.72
N SER A 29 32.49 -29.41 -24.64
CA SER A 29 33.37 -29.89 -25.70
C SER A 29 33.46 -29.00 -26.94
N SER A 30 32.67 -27.91 -27.04
CA SER A 30 32.72 -27.00 -28.20
C SER A 30 32.39 -25.54 -27.83
N GLU A 31 32.94 -24.58 -28.60
CA GLU A 31 32.60 -23.15 -28.48
C GLU A 31 31.12 -22.86 -28.78
N ASP A 32 30.50 -23.68 -29.65
CA ASP A 32 29.09 -23.56 -30.02
C ASP A 32 28.15 -23.86 -28.84
N ASP A 33 28.53 -24.81 -27.97
CA ASP A 33 27.77 -25.14 -26.76
C ASP A 33 27.84 -24.00 -25.73
N ARG A 34 28.98 -23.30 -25.63
CA ARG A 34 29.13 -22.09 -24.79
C ARG A 34 28.25 -20.96 -25.32
N HIS A 35 28.25 -20.72 -26.62
CA HIS A 35 27.42 -19.69 -27.26
C HIS A 35 25.92 -19.97 -27.14
N ARG A 36 25.49 -21.23 -27.22
CA ARG A 36 24.09 -21.64 -26.99
C ARG A 36 23.63 -21.38 -25.55
N LEU A 37 24.48 -21.69 -24.57
CA LEU A 37 24.19 -21.45 -23.15
C LEU A 37 24.07 -19.96 -22.84
N LEU A 38 24.97 -19.14 -23.40
CA LEU A 38 24.88 -17.67 -23.30
C LEU A 38 23.60 -17.13 -23.94
N ARG A 39 23.18 -17.63 -25.11
CA ARG A 39 21.92 -17.23 -25.77
C ARG A 39 20.66 -17.57 -24.95
N ILE A 40 20.63 -18.75 -24.30
CA ILE A 40 19.47 -19.16 -23.48
C ILE A 40 19.31 -18.26 -22.24
N ILE A 41 20.42 -17.76 -21.68
CA ILE A 41 20.44 -16.84 -20.55
C ILE A 41 19.98 -15.43 -20.97
N THR A 42 20.31 -14.98 -22.19
CA THR A 42 19.94 -13.65 -22.68
C THR A 42 18.52 -13.56 -23.23
N ASP A 43 17.98 -14.62 -23.85
CA ASP A 43 16.70 -14.54 -24.57
C ASP A 43 15.46 -14.74 -23.67
N THR A 44 15.62 -15.12 -22.40
CA THR A 44 14.47 -15.33 -21.50
C THR A 44 14.23 -14.21 -20.48
N ASN A 45 15.09 -13.20 -20.37
CA ASN A 45 14.92 -12.09 -19.40
C ASN A 45 14.58 -12.55 -17.96
N VAL A 46 15.01 -13.76 -17.59
CA VAL A 46 14.88 -14.29 -16.23
C VAL A 46 16.28 -14.48 -15.68
N GLU A 47 16.74 -13.52 -14.88
CA GLU A 47 17.94 -13.69 -14.08
C GLU A 47 17.71 -14.77 -13.01
N TYR A 48 18.49 -15.84 -13.08
CA TYR A 48 18.53 -16.87 -12.06
C TYR A 48 19.59 -16.48 -11.01
N TYR A 49 19.14 -16.21 -9.77
CA TYR A 49 20.03 -15.96 -8.64
C TYR A 49 20.33 -17.30 -7.94
N PRO A 50 21.55 -17.86 -8.02
CA PRO A 50 21.92 -18.98 -7.16
C PRO A 50 22.10 -18.43 -5.74
N LEU A 51 21.01 -18.40 -4.98
CA LEU A 51 21.07 -18.15 -3.54
C LEU A 51 22.01 -19.19 -2.94
N LYS A 52 23.14 -18.75 -2.37
CA LYS A 52 23.90 -19.58 -1.42
C LYS A 52 23.02 -19.75 -0.19
N HIS A 53 22.07 -20.68 -0.24
CA HIS A 53 21.39 -21.15 0.94
C HIS A 53 22.46 -21.72 1.89
N PRO A 54 22.50 -21.31 3.17
CA PRO A 54 23.29 -22.05 4.15
C PRO A 54 22.88 -23.52 4.07
N LYS A 55 23.86 -24.44 4.17
CA LYS A 55 23.65 -25.90 4.03
C LYS A 55 22.60 -26.48 5.01
N LYS A 56 22.13 -25.67 5.97
CA LYS A 56 20.94 -25.89 6.79
C LYS A 56 20.19 -24.55 6.92
N PRO A 57 18.85 -24.51 6.78
CA PRO A 57 18.09 -23.34 7.21
C PRO A 57 18.38 -23.18 8.71
N GLY A 58 19.07 -22.11 9.09
CA GLY A 58 19.11 -21.71 10.50
C GLY A 58 17.65 -21.49 10.88
N SER A 59 17.12 -22.27 11.82
CA SER A 59 15.81 -21.97 12.35
C SER A 59 15.85 -20.54 12.89
N THR A 60 14.83 -19.77 12.56
CA THR A 60 14.63 -18.44 13.13
C THR A 60 14.35 -18.61 14.63
N VAL A 61 15.39 -18.76 15.44
CA VAL A 61 15.27 -18.89 16.90
C VAL A 61 15.35 -17.51 17.49
N LEU A 62 14.21 -17.00 17.99
CA LEU A 62 14.22 -15.84 18.88
C LEU A 62 15.09 -16.17 20.11
N PRO A 63 15.83 -15.19 20.68
CA PRO A 63 16.62 -15.42 21.89
C PRO A 63 15.75 -16.10 22.96
N PRO A 64 16.11 -17.31 23.43
CA PRO A 64 15.29 -18.05 24.37
C PRO A 64 15.12 -17.27 25.68
N LYS A 65 13.89 -17.31 26.23
CA LYS A 65 13.42 -16.81 27.55
C LYS A 65 12.89 -15.37 27.62
N GLU A 66 13.29 -14.42 26.78
CA GLU A 66 12.87 -13.01 26.96
C GLU A 66 11.68 -12.57 26.12
N PHE A 67 11.50 -13.14 24.92
CA PHE A 67 10.49 -12.65 23.99
C PHE A 67 9.69 -13.78 23.33
N LYS A 68 8.44 -13.97 23.76
CA LYS A 68 7.47 -14.88 23.12
C LYS A 68 6.51 -14.10 22.23
N PRO A 69 6.29 -14.53 20.97
CA PRO A 69 5.30 -13.92 20.08
C PRO A 69 3.90 -13.95 20.70
N LYS A 70 3.20 -12.82 20.64
CA LYS A 70 1.79 -12.70 21.02
C LYS A 70 0.91 -12.93 19.78
N GLN A 71 0.08 -13.97 19.82
CA GLN A 71 -0.92 -14.20 18.77
C GLN A 71 -1.93 -13.05 18.68
N SER A 72 -2.30 -12.44 19.79
CA SER A 72 -3.22 -11.29 19.84
C SER A 72 -2.70 -10.07 19.10
N LEU A 73 -1.38 -9.93 18.92
CA LEU A 73 -0.74 -8.86 18.16
C LEU A 73 -0.38 -9.30 16.72
N GLY A 74 -0.70 -10.53 16.33
CA GLY A 74 -0.40 -11.06 14.99
C GLY A 74 1.10 -11.07 14.64
N GLN A 75 1.97 -11.19 15.64
CA GLN A 75 3.42 -11.10 15.47
C GLN A 75 3.98 -12.28 14.67
N ASN A 76 4.64 -11.98 13.54
CA ASN A 76 5.44 -12.92 12.75
C ASN A 76 6.77 -12.23 12.42
N PHE A 77 7.87 -12.63 13.07
CA PHE A 77 9.16 -11.97 12.95
C PHE A 77 9.95 -12.49 11.75
N LEU A 78 10.33 -11.57 10.85
CA LEU A 78 11.17 -11.83 9.69
C LEU A 78 12.65 -11.73 10.09
N ASN A 79 13.43 -12.81 9.94
CA ASN A 79 14.84 -12.83 10.37
C ASN A 79 15.85 -13.16 9.25
N ASP A 80 15.40 -13.39 8.01
CA ASP A 80 16.33 -13.58 6.91
C ASP A 80 16.99 -12.25 6.51
N THR A 81 18.29 -12.14 6.78
CA THR A 81 19.08 -10.92 6.55
C THR A 81 19.08 -10.48 5.07
N ASN A 82 19.01 -11.40 4.12
CA ASN A 82 19.01 -11.05 2.70
C ASN A 82 17.69 -10.40 2.31
N ILE A 83 16.57 -10.96 2.77
CA ILE A 83 15.24 -10.37 2.57
C ILE A 83 15.18 -8.98 3.23
N LEU A 84 15.65 -8.85 4.47
CA LEU A 84 15.65 -7.58 5.18
C LEU A 84 16.48 -6.50 4.45
N LYS A 85 17.68 -6.84 3.98
CA LYS A 85 18.51 -5.96 3.15
C LYS A 85 17.81 -5.59 1.84
N LYS A 86 17.12 -6.54 1.20
CA LYS A 86 16.36 -6.30 -0.03
C LYS A 86 15.19 -5.33 0.19
N LEU A 87 14.47 -5.44 1.32
CA LEU A 87 13.44 -4.48 1.70
C LEU A 87 14.02 -3.07 1.89
N CYS A 88 15.12 -2.95 2.63
CA CYS A 88 15.83 -1.67 2.84
C CYS A 88 16.29 -1.06 1.51
N TYR A 89 16.81 -1.87 0.60
CA TYR A 89 17.21 -1.43 -0.73
C TYR A 89 16.04 -0.83 -1.50
N HIS A 90 14.90 -1.54 -1.57
CA HIS A 90 13.73 -1.04 -2.28
C HIS A 90 13.08 0.18 -1.64
N LEU A 91 13.31 0.43 -0.35
CA LEU A 91 12.90 1.68 0.30
C LEU A 91 13.78 2.84 -0.18
N THR A 92 15.09 2.66 -0.13
CA THR A 92 16.08 3.73 -0.30
C THR A 92 16.37 4.09 -1.76
N THR A 93 16.19 3.16 -2.69
CA THR A 93 16.42 3.43 -4.11
C THR A 93 15.21 4.09 -4.79
N LYS A 94 15.45 4.99 -5.74
CA LYS A 94 14.43 5.43 -6.72
C LYS A 94 14.38 4.52 -7.96
N LYS A 95 15.39 3.67 -8.17
CA LYS A 95 15.47 2.80 -9.35
C LYS A 95 14.46 1.65 -9.26
N ASP A 96 13.78 1.37 -10.37
CA ASP A 96 12.82 0.27 -10.48
C ASP A 96 13.46 -1.12 -10.57
N ARG A 97 14.78 -1.20 -10.80
CA ARG A 97 15.53 -2.44 -10.98
C ARG A 97 16.77 -2.49 -10.09
N ILE A 98 17.02 -3.67 -9.54
CA ILE A 98 18.28 -4.03 -8.87
C ILE A 98 19.33 -4.19 -9.96
N SER A 99 20.39 -3.39 -9.95
CA SER A 99 21.60 -3.63 -10.76
C SER A 99 22.61 -4.30 -9.84
N ILE A 100 23.08 -5.50 -10.22
CA ILE A 100 24.02 -6.29 -9.42
C ILE A 100 25.42 -5.65 -9.39
N ASP A 101 25.74 -4.80 -10.38
CA ASP A 101 27.04 -4.13 -10.47
C ASP A 101 27.20 -2.90 -9.55
N ASP A 102 26.13 -2.51 -8.83
CA ASP A 102 26.08 -1.38 -7.89
C ASP A 102 26.50 -1.79 -6.45
N ASP A 103 27.49 -2.69 -6.31
CA ASP A 103 28.22 -2.89 -5.04
C ASP A 103 29.14 -1.69 -4.71
N ARG A 104 29.25 -0.75 -5.65
CA ARG A 104 29.80 0.59 -5.40
C ARG A 104 28.77 1.39 -4.66
N GLN A 105 28.93 1.48 -3.34
CA GLN A 105 28.43 2.55 -2.47
C GLN A 105 27.26 3.30 -3.10
N LEU A 106 26.10 2.64 -3.24
CA LEU A 106 24.89 3.32 -3.65
C LEU A 106 24.73 4.45 -2.65
N GLU A 107 24.89 5.69 -3.14
CA GLU A 107 24.65 6.87 -2.34
C GLU A 107 23.29 6.66 -1.71
N VAL A 108 23.31 6.43 -0.40
CA VAL A 108 22.09 6.20 0.35
C VAL A 108 21.38 7.53 0.25
N ASP A 109 20.30 7.57 -0.55
CA ASP A 109 19.44 8.73 -0.59
C ASP A 109 19.01 8.99 0.86
N LYS A 110 19.31 10.19 1.37
CA LYS A 110 18.99 10.63 2.74
C LYS A 110 17.96 11.76 2.74
N SER A 111 17.30 11.98 1.60
CA SER A 111 16.26 13.01 1.45
C SER A 111 14.98 12.69 2.22
N GLY A 112 14.75 11.43 2.57
CA GLY A 112 13.61 11.01 3.39
C GLY A 112 13.99 10.67 4.83
N HIS A 113 12.98 10.74 5.70
CA HIS A 113 13.04 10.26 7.08
C HIS A 113 12.48 8.84 7.17
N VAL A 114 13.27 7.88 7.63
CA VAL A 114 12.83 6.49 7.73
C VAL A 114 11.94 6.30 8.95
N VAL A 115 10.76 5.72 8.73
CA VAL A 115 9.85 5.31 9.81
C VAL A 115 9.56 3.82 9.70
N GLU A 116 9.99 3.06 10.70
CA GLU A 116 9.67 1.64 10.81
C GLU A 116 8.35 1.44 11.56
N LEU A 117 7.44 0.67 10.97
CA LEU A 117 6.17 0.29 11.55
C LEU A 117 6.26 -1.13 12.12
N GLY A 118 6.09 -1.27 13.45
CA GLY A 118 6.16 -2.55 14.14
C GLY A 118 7.59 -3.11 14.20
N ALA A 119 8.48 -2.40 14.88
CA ALA A 119 9.90 -2.75 14.98
C ALA A 119 10.15 -4.15 15.57
N GLY A 120 9.24 -4.64 16.43
CA GLY A 120 9.28 -5.97 16.98
C GLY A 120 10.61 -6.28 17.67
N THR A 121 11.24 -7.38 17.30
CA THR A 121 12.53 -7.77 17.89
C THR A 121 13.75 -7.06 17.30
N GLY A 122 13.55 -6.09 16.40
CA GLY A 122 14.63 -5.27 15.87
C GLY A 122 15.43 -5.84 14.70
N SER A 123 14.96 -6.93 14.07
CA SER A 123 15.69 -7.58 12.97
C SER A 123 15.88 -6.63 11.78
N LEU A 124 14.82 -5.90 11.42
CA LEU A 124 14.87 -4.86 10.39
C LEU A 124 15.47 -3.56 10.94
N THR A 125 15.06 -3.15 12.14
CA THR A 125 15.53 -1.94 12.83
C THR A 125 17.05 -1.83 12.86
N LYS A 126 17.77 -2.90 13.20
CA LYS A 126 19.25 -2.89 13.26
C LYS A 126 19.90 -2.54 11.92
N ILE A 127 19.35 -3.07 10.82
CA ILE A 127 19.86 -2.84 9.46
C ILE A 127 19.56 -1.40 9.01
N LEU A 128 18.38 -0.88 9.37
CA LEU A 128 18.00 0.49 9.05
C LEU A 128 18.81 1.50 9.87
N TYR A 129 18.93 1.30 11.18
CA TYR A 129 19.59 2.21 12.11
C TYR A 129 21.08 2.41 11.79
N GLU A 130 21.76 1.37 11.29
CA GLU A 130 23.14 1.49 10.80
C GLU A 130 23.29 2.51 9.66
N LYS A 131 22.24 2.66 8.83
CA LYS A 131 22.23 3.56 7.66
C LYS A 131 21.56 4.90 7.94
N PHE A 132 20.56 4.89 8.82
CA PHE A 132 19.70 6.02 9.20
C PHE A 132 19.64 6.10 10.74
N PRO A 133 20.68 6.62 11.40
CA PRO A 133 20.68 6.77 12.86
C PRO A 133 19.58 7.71 13.37
N ASP A 134 19.05 8.59 12.51
CA ASP A 134 17.94 9.50 12.77
C ASP A 134 16.56 8.85 12.56
N MET A 135 16.44 7.57 12.22
CA MET A 135 15.14 6.92 11.97
C MET A 135 14.23 6.89 13.20
N THR A 136 12.91 6.86 12.96
CA THR A 136 11.89 6.63 14.00
C THR A 136 11.33 5.20 13.90
N ALA A 137 11.19 4.52 15.03
CA ALA A 137 10.54 3.22 15.15
C ALA A 137 9.24 3.31 15.95
N ILE A 138 8.15 2.76 15.42
CA ILE A 138 6.84 2.69 16.10
C ILE A 138 6.57 1.25 16.53
N GLU A 139 6.24 1.04 17.81
CA GLU A 139 5.95 -0.28 18.35
C GLU A 139 4.88 -0.21 19.45
N ILE A 140 3.97 -1.19 19.48
CA ILE A 140 2.87 -1.26 20.46
C ILE A 140 3.23 -2.13 21.67
N ASP A 141 4.07 -3.15 21.49
CA ASP A 141 4.49 -4.08 22.53
C ASP A 141 5.61 -3.48 23.39
N ALA A 142 5.27 -3.00 24.58
CA ALA A 142 6.20 -2.42 25.55
C ALA A 142 7.45 -3.29 25.84
N ARG A 143 7.33 -4.62 25.70
CA ARG A 143 8.46 -5.56 25.85
C ARG A 143 9.51 -5.36 24.76
N ALA A 144 9.07 -5.14 23.52
CA ALA A 144 9.93 -4.94 22.36
C ALA A 144 10.63 -3.59 22.47
N ILE A 145 9.90 -2.57 22.91
CA ILE A 145 10.46 -1.24 23.22
C ILE A 145 11.56 -1.33 24.25
N CYS A 146 11.29 -1.94 25.41
CA CYS A 146 12.28 -2.10 26.47
C CYS A 146 13.55 -2.82 25.97
N MET A 147 13.39 -3.84 25.13
CA MET A 147 14.51 -4.56 24.53
C MET A 147 15.28 -3.70 23.51
N LEU A 148 14.58 -2.96 22.66
CA LEU A 148 15.18 -2.08 21.65
C LEU A 148 15.92 -0.91 22.28
N SER A 149 15.33 -0.24 23.28
CA SER A 149 15.98 0.88 23.98
C SER A 149 17.27 0.48 24.70
N ARG A 150 17.38 -0.77 25.17
CA ARG A 150 18.64 -1.30 25.74
C ARG A 150 19.69 -1.57 24.68
N ASN A 151 19.28 -2.11 23.53
CA ASN A 151 20.19 -2.52 22.46
C ASN A 151 20.61 -1.37 21.54
N LEU A 152 19.75 -0.35 21.41
CA LEU A 152 19.88 0.80 20.53
C LEU A 152 19.43 2.06 21.29
N PRO A 153 20.21 2.55 22.28
CA PRO A 153 19.79 3.65 23.16
C PRO A 153 19.60 5.01 22.46
N GLY A 154 20.08 5.16 21.23
CA GLY A 154 19.88 6.36 20.40
C GLY A 154 18.74 6.26 19.40
N LEU A 155 18.01 5.14 19.36
CA LEU A 155 16.86 4.96 18.46
C LEU A 155 15.69 5.85 18.91
N ASP A 156 15.17 6.68 18.02
CA ASP A 156 13.91 7.40 18.26
C ASP A 156 12.74 6.41 18.23
N MET A 157 12.05 6.28 19.36
CA MET A 157 11.02 5.27 19.57
C MET A 157 9.69 5.89 19.99
N ILE A 158 8.64 5.52 19.29
CA ILE A 158 7.25 5.87 19.62
C ILE A 158 6.55 4.60 20.13
N HIS A 159 6.13 4.61 21.39
CA HIS A 159 5.27 3.57 21.96
C HIS A 159 3.81 3.86 21.65
N ASP A 160 3.34 3.40 20.51
CA ASP A 160 1.94 3.61 20.09
C ASP A 160 1.48 2.55 19.07
N ASP A 161 0.17 2.49 18.85
CA ASP A 161 -0.40 1.82 17.68
C ASP A 161 -0.07 2.62 16.41
N VAL A 162 0.44 1.93 15.39
CA VAL A 162 0.74 2.51 14.07
C VAL A 162 -0.49 3.18 13.43
N LEU A 163 -1.71 2.74 13.79
CA LEU A 163 -2.96 3.35 13.33
C LEU A 163 -3.28 4.68 14.04
N GLN A 164 -2.66 4.97 15.19
CA GLN A 164 -2.85 6.20 15.97
C GLN A 164 -1.72 7.22 15.76
N ALA A 165 -0.56 6.75 15.30
CA ALA A 165 0.60 7.59 15.07
C ALA A 165 0.32 8.81 14.17
N ASN A 166 0.87 9.96 14.58
CA ASN A 166 0.77 11.22 13.85
C ASN A 166 1.96 11.39 12.89
N PHE A 167 1.84 10.82 11.69
CA PHE A 167 2.88 10.88 10.65
C PHE A 167 3.20 12.32 10.20
N SER A 168 2.21 13.23 10.22
CA SER A 168 2.45 14.64 9.91
C SER A 168 3.37 15.32 10.93
N ALA A 169 3.22 15.00 12.22
CA ALA A 169 4.11 15.52 13.26
C ALA A 169 5.54 14.99 13.06
N ILE A 170 5.70 13.68 12.83
CA ILE A 170 7.00 13.05 12.58
C ILE A 170 7.70 13.71 11.39
N SER A 171 6.99 13.91 10.28
CA SER A 171 7.54 14.55 9.07
C SER A 171 7.96 16.00 9.32
N LYS A 172 7.12 16.79 10.00
CA LYS A 172 7.40 18.19 10.31
C LYS A 172 8.60 18.36 11.25
N CYS A 173 8.69 17.55 12.31
CA CYS A 173 9.80 17.59 13.25
C CYS A 173 11.15 17.30 12.58
N ASN A 174 11.17 16.41 11.58
CA ASN A 174 12.38 16.01 10.88
C ASN A 174 12.64 16.80 9.59
N GLY A 175 11.73 17.69 9.18
CA GLY A 175 11.87 18.51 7.97
C GLY A 175 11.95 17.71 6.66
N LYS A 176 11.53 16.44 6.66
CA LYS A 176 11.63 15.51 5.53
C LYS A 176 10.32 14.78 5.31
N LYS A 177 10.05 14.37 4.07
CA LYS A 177 9.01 13.39 3.78
C LYS A 177 9.39 12.02 4.35
N LEU A 178 8.38 11.24 4.70
CA LEU A 178 8.58 9.94 5.33
C LEU A 178 8.77 8.83 4.30
N TRP A 179 9.67 7.92 4.64
CA TRP A 179 9.86 6.62 4.00
C TRP A 179 9.43 5.54 4.97
N ILE A 180 8.30 4.93 4.68
CA ILE A 180 7.66 3.97 5.57
C ILE A 180 8.15 2.57 5.25
N ILE A 181 8.51 1.79 6.26
CA ILE A 181 8.85 0.38 6.09
C ILE A 181 8.30 -0.45 7.23
N GLY A 182 7.85 -1.68 6.97
CA GLY A 182 7.33 -2.50 8.05
C GLY A 182 6.90 -3.90 7.64
N ASN A 183 7.01 -4.82 8.61
CA ASN A 183 6.47 -6.17 8.53
C ASN A 183 5.30 -6.29 9.50
N LEU A 184 4.15 -5.80 9.04
CA LEU A 184 3.01 -5.54 9.91
C LEU A 184 2.06 -6.72 10.04
N PRO A 185 1.26 -6.76 11.13
CA PRO A 185 0.32 -7.84 11.35
C PRO A 185 -0.71 -7.96 10.21
N PHE A 186 -0.90 -9.19 9.74
CA PHE A 186 -1.73 -9.48 8.57
C PHE A 186 -3.24 -9.25 8.76
N TYR A 187 -3.71 -9.01 9.98
CA TYR A 187 -5.13 -8.79 10.27
C TYR A 187 -5.57 -7.32 10.13
N ILE A 188 -4.62 -6.37 10.11
CA ILE A 188 -4.87 -4.91 10.02
C ILE A 188 -4.32 -4.26 8.75
N THR A 189 -3.82 -5.04 7.79
CA THR A 189 -3.06 -4.48 6.67
C THR A 189 -3.88 -3.52 5.80
N THR A 190 -5.17 -3.79 5.58
CA THR A 190 -6.04 -2.86 4.83
C THR A 190 -6.20 -1.52 5.56
N GLN A 191 -6.33 -1.54 6.89
CA GLN A 191 -6.43 -0.36 7.74
C GLN A 191 -5.13 0.45 7.69
N ILE A 192 -3.97 -0.23 7.68
CA ILE A 192 -2.66 0.40 7.53
C ILE A 192 -2.56 1.11 6.18
N PHE A 193 -2.95 0.48 5.07
CA PHE A 193 -2.89 1.13 3.75
C PHE A 193 -3.74 2.41 3.70
N PHE A 194 -4.99 2.35 4.18
CA PHE A 194 -5.84 3.55 4.28
C PHE A 194 -5.27 4.59 5.25
N CYS A 195 -4.60 4.14 6.32
CA CYS A 195 -3.89 5.00 7.23
C CYS A 195 -2.77 5.78 6.52
N LEU A 196 -1.92 5.12 5.75
CA LEU A 196 -0.85 5.79 5.03
C LEU A 196 -1.38 6.71 3.91
N LEU A 197 -2.53 6.40 3.28
CA LEU A 197 -3.16 7.28 2.31
C LEU A 197 -3.66 8.61 2.90
N ASP A 198 -4.23 8.53 4.09
CA ASP A 198 -4.59 9.72 4.89
C ASP A 198 -3.31 10.56 5.18
N TYR A 199 -2.21 9.87 5.45
CA TYR A 199 -0.78 10.28 5.45
C TYR A 199 -0.13 10.83 4.16
N ARG A 200 -0.74 10.69 2.98
CA ARG A 200 0.03 10.74 1.71
C ARG A 200 0.81 12.02 1.44
N ASN A 201 0.37 13.18 1.95
CA ASN A 201 1.02 14.46 1.66
C ASN A 201 2.41 14.56 2.32
N CYS A 202 2.62 13.87 3.45
CA CYS A 202 3.91 13.85 4.16
C CYS A 202 4.69 12.55 3.96
N ILE A 203 4.17 11.59 3.20
CA ILE A 203 4.82 10.31 2.89
C ILE A 203 5.24 10.32 1.42
N ASP A 204 6.48 9.94 1.15
CA ASP A 204 6.99 9.81 -0.23
C ASP A 204 6.80 8.37 -0.75
N ARG A 205 7.17 7.39 0.07
CA ARG A 205 7.07 5.97 -0.31
C ARG A 205 6.88 5.07 0.89
N ALA A 206 6.36 3.87 0.64
CA ALA A 206 6.28 2.80 1.62
C ALA A 206 6.74 1.46 1.04
N VAL A 207 7.44 0.65 1.84
CA VAL A 207 7.76 -0.76 1.55
C VAL A 207 7.20 -1.63 2.65
N LEU A 208 6.17 -2.42 2.35
CA LEU A 208 5.44 -3.19 3.35
C LEU A 208 5.45 -4.67 3.00
N VAL A 209 5.58 -5.50 4.02
CA VAL A 209 5.34 -6.94 3.92
C VAL A 209 3.87 -7.21 4.26
N THR A 210 3.16 -7.88 3.36
CA THR A 210 1.72 -8.16 3.50
C THR A 210 1.37 -9.55 2.97
N GLN A 211 0.16 -10.03 3.26
CA GLN A 211 -0.40 -11.21 2.61
C GLN A 211 -0.40 -11.05 1.09
N LYS A 212 -0.03 -12.12 0.37
CA LYS A 212 0.03 -12.13 -1.10
C LYS A 212 -1.31 -11.76 -1.76
N GLU A 213 -2.42 -12.29 -1.26
CA GLU A 213 -3.76 -11.93 -1.78
C GLU A 213 -4.06 -10.43 -1.66
N VAL A 214 -3.61 -9.81 -0.56
CA VAL A 214 -3.76 -8.36 -0.37
C VAL A 214 -2.85 -7.62 -1.34
N ALA A 215 -1.60 -8.06 -1.52
CA ALA A 215 -0.67 -7.50 -2.50
C ALA A 215 -1.22 -7.52 -3.93
N GLU A 216 -1.74 -8.68 -4.36
CA GLU A 216 -2.39 -8.85 -5.67
C GLU A 216 -3.62 -7.97 -5.81
N ARG A 217 -4.42 -7.82 -4.75
CA ARG A 217 -5.59 -6.94 -4.73
C ARG A 217 -5.21 -5.47 -4.93
N LEU A 218 -4.07 -4.99 -4.43
CA LEU A 218 -3.64 -3.60 -4.61
C LEU A 218 -3.45 -3.25 -6.10
N ILE A 219 -2.92 -4.20 -6.88
CA ILE A 219 -2.57 -4.00 -8.30
C ILE A 219 -3.63 -4.56 -9.28
N ALA A 220 -4.71 -5.15 -8.76
CA ALA A 220 -5.78 -5.75 -9.55
C ALA A 220 -6.39 -4.74 -10.53
N GLN A 221 -6.72 -5.19 -11.73
CA GLN A 221 -7.27 -4.36 -12.81
C GLN A 221 -8.80 -4.41 -12.85
N PRO A 222 -9.46 -3.42 -13.46
CA PRO A 222 -10.91 -3.44 -13.65
C PRO A 222 -11.37 -4.73 -14.34
N GLY A 223 -12.41 -5.34 -13.80
CA GLY A 223 -12.91 -6.64 -14.28
C GLY A 223 -12.33 -7.85 -13.56
N ASP A 224 -11.18 -7.74 -12.89
CA ASP A 224 -10.58 -8.86 -12.18
C ASP A 224 -11.47 -9.37 -11.04
N LYS A 225 -11.41 -10.69 -10.80
CA LYS A 225 -12.17 -11.31 -9.70
C LYS A 225 -11.81 -10.71 -8.35
N ILE A 226 -10.54 -10.35 -8.15
CA ILE A 226 -10.01 -9.77 -6.91
C ILE A 226 -10.09 -8.23 -6.86
N TYR A 227 -10.52 -7.56 -7.95
CA TYR A 227 -10.70 -6.11 -7.98
C TYR A 227 -11.74 -5.64 -6.95
N SER A 228 -11.39 -4.59 -6.22
CA SER A 228 -12.12 -4.13 -5.05
C SER A 228 -11.96 -2.63 -4.82
N LYS A 229 -12.70 -2.09 -3.84
CA LYS A 229 -12.47 -0.73 -3.33
C LYS A 229 -11.01 -0.45 -2.95
N LEU A 230 -10.29 -1.43 -2.40
CA LEU A 230 -8.87 -1.26 -2.06
C LEU A 230 -8.04 -1.01 -3.33
N SER A 231 -8.32 -1.75 -4.41
CA SER A 231 -7.65 -1.60 -5.70
C SER A 231 -7.84 -0.18 -6.24
N VAL A 232 -9.10 0.27 -6.33
CA VAL A 232 -9.45 1.61 -6.81
C VAL A 232 -8.75 2.69 -5.98
N ILE A 233 -8.97 2.67 -4.67
CA ILE A 233 -8.49 3.73 -3.77
C ILE A 233 -6.96 3.79 -3.84
N MET A 234 -6.25 2.67 -3.74
CA MET A 234 -4.79 2.69 -3.74
C MET A 234 -4.23 3.15 -5.09
N GLN A 235 -4.82 2.75 -6.21
CA GLN A 235 -4.36 3.14 -7.54
C GLN A 235 -4.62 4.61 -7.87
N LEU A 236 -5.63 5.24 -7.25
CA LEU A 236 -5.85 6.70 -7.36
C LEU A 236 -4.69 7.50 -6.76
N TYR A 237 -4.10 7.04 -5.65
CA TYR A 237 -3.16 7.83 -4.86
C TYR A 237 -1.71 7.36 -4.95
N THR A 238 -1.48 6.14 -5.42
CA THR A 238 -0.16 5.51 -5.37
C THR A 238 0.14 4.73 -6.64
N ARG A 239 1.41 4.73 -7.03
CA ARG A 239 1.94 3.70 -7.92
C ARG A 239 2.36 2.52 -7.06
N THR A 240 1.51 1.50 -6.99
CA THR A 240 1.79 0.28 -6.21
C THR A 240 2.35 -0.84 -7.09
N ARG A 241 3.31 -1.59 -6.55
CA ARG A 241 3.90 -2.77 -7.20
C ARG A 241 4.25 -3.86 -6.20
N ILE A 242 4.11 -5.11 -6.63
CA ILE A 242 4.66 -6.27 -5.90
C ILE A 242 6.15 -6.35 -6.22
N LEU A 243 6.98 -6.39 -5.20
CA LEU A 243 8.43 -6.48 -5.34
C LEU A 243 8.87 -7.94 -5.52
N PHE A 244 8.47 -8.81 -4.60
CA PHE A 244 8.76 -10.25 -4.61
C PHE A 244 7.94 -11.00 -3.54
N ASP A 245 7.76 -12.30 -3.74
CA ASP A 245 7.20 -13.20 -2.73
C ASP A 245 8.26 -13.57 -1.69
N ILE A 246 7.85 -13.71 -0.43
CA ILE A 246 8.73 -14.06 0.69
C ILE A 246 8.39 -15.48 1.17
N PRO A 247 9.36 -16.41 1.17
CA PRO A 247 9.13 -17.77 1.66
C PRO A 247 8.73 -17.80 3.14
N ASN A 248 7.62 -18.44 3.50
CA ASN A 248 7.10 -18.41 4.88
C ASN A 248 8.06 -18.93 5.96
N HIS A 249 8.98 -19.83 5.62
CA HIS A 249 9.92 -20.43 6.58
C HIS A 249 10.95 -19.45 7.15
N VAL A 250 11.07 -18.25 6.58
CA VAL A 250 11.97 -17.18 7.06
C VAL A 250 11.35 -16.35 8.19
N PHE A 251 10.10 -16.64 8.55
CA PHE A 251 9.37 -15.99 9.64
C PHE A 251 9.28 -16.89 10.88
N PHE A 252 9.15 -16.28 12.05
CA PHE A 252 8.79 -16.96 13.29
C PHE A 252 7.76 -16.17 14.11
N PRO A 253 6.61 -16.74 14.47
CA PRO A 253 6.07 -18.01 13.98
C PRO A 253 5.86 -17.99 12.46
N ILE A 254 5.73 -19.17 11.85
CA ILE A 254 5.50 -19.31 10.41
C ILE A 254 4.06 -18.86 10.09
N PRO A 255 3.86 -17.89 9.17
CA PRO A 255 2.55 -17.48 8.72
C PRO A 255 1.80 -18.62 8.02
N LYS A 256 0.48 -18.66 8.20
CA LYS A 256 -0.41 -19.64 7.53
C LYS A 256 -0.78 -19.26 6.09
N VAL A 257 -0.37 -18.08 5.65
CA VAL A 257 -0.73 -17.48 4.36
C VAL A 257 0.52 -17.09 3.60
N SER A 258 0.48 -17.10 2.27
CA SER A 258 1.60 -16.60 1.46
C SER A 258 1.80 -15.10 1.68
N VAL A 259 3.06 -14.67 1.63
CA VAL A 259 3.47 -13.30 1.97
C VAL A 259 4.27 -12.70 0.82
N SER A 260 4.07 -11.42 0.54
CA SER A 260 4.78 -10.67 -0.49
C SER A 260 5.21 -9.29 0.04
N ALA A 261 6.32 -8.79 -0.47
CA ALA A 261 6.73 -7.40 -0.29
C ALA A 261 6.09 -6.52 -1.37
N VAL A 262 5.54 -5.38 -0.96
CA VAL A 262 4.97 -4.37 -1.88
C VAL A 262 5.66 -3.03 -1.68
N ARG A 263 5.76 -2.26 -2.76
CA ARG A 263 6.17 -0.86 -2.73
C ARG A 263 5.03 0.03 -3.18
N LEU A 264 4.83 1.12 -2.46
CA LEU A 264 3.89 2.19 -2.77
C LEU A 264 4.70 3.47 -2.94
N ASP A 265 4.63 4.06 -4.12
CA ASP A 265 5.17 5.39 -4.37
C ASP A 265 3.98 6.37 -4.37
N PHE A 266 3.94 7.29 -3.41
CA PHE A 266 2.81 8.21 -3.24
C PHE A 266 2.95 9.36 -4.23
N ASN A 267 1.90 9.60 -5.00
CA ASN A 267 1.92 10.64 -6.02
C ASN A 267 1.42 11.97 -5.43
N GLU A 268 2.30 12.97 -5.33
CA GLU A 268 1.91 14.33 -4.89
C GLU A 268 0.81 14.94 -5.76
N LYS A 269 0.79 14.60 -7.06
CA LYS A 269 -0.16 15.12 -8.04
C LYS A 269 -1.44 14.27 -8.15
N ALA A 270 -1.60 13.24 -7.31
CA ALA A 270 -2.56 12.16 -7.56
C ALA A 270 -4.00 12.62 -7.79
N LEU A 271 -4.43 13.76 -7.26
CA LEU A 271 -5.80 14.24 -7.48
C LEU A 271 -5.87 15.77 -7.46
N GLU A 272 -5.57 16.42 -8.59
CA GLU A 272 -6.15 17.73 -8.89
C GLU A 272 -7.64 17.56 -9.27
N THR A 273 -8.45 17.03 -8.34
CA THR A 273 -9.90 16.88 -8.54
C THR A 273 -10.64 17.98 -7.80
N LYS A 274 -11.69 18.50 -8.41
CA LYS A 274 -12.64 19.41 -7.76
C LYS A 274 -13.69 18.66 -6.94
N CYS A 275 -13.71 17.33 -7.02
CA CYS A 275 -14.66 16.49 -6.32
C CYS A 275 -14.40 16.45 -4.82
N SER A 276 -15.48 16.50 -4.04
CA SER A 276 -15.48 16.19 -2.62
C SER A 276 -14.92 14.79 -2.38
N PRO A 277 -13.92 14.64 -1.49
CA PRO A 277 -13.42 13.33 -1.08
C PRO A 277 -14.51 12.43 -0.49
N LEU A 278 -15.47 13.02 0.23
CA LEU A 278 -16.55 12.28 0.87
C LEU A 278 -17.52 11.71 -0.16
N LEU A 279 -17.79 12.47 -1.23
CA LEU A 279 -18.55 12.00 -2.38
C LEU A 279 -17.81 10.86 -3.08
N LEU A 280 -16.52 11.04 -3.39
CA LEU A 280 -15.72 10.00 -4.03
C LEU A 280 -15.70 8.70 -3.21
N LYS A 281 -15.46 8.81 -1.90
CA LYS A 281 -15.54 7.67 -0.97
C LYS A 281 -16.91 7.01 -1.05
N ARG A 282 -17.99 7.80 -1.01
CA ARG A 282 -19.35 7.28 -1.07
C ARG A 282 -19.63 6.54 -2.37
N VAL A 283 -19.26 7.12 -3.51
CA VAL A 283 -19.42 6.51 -4.85
C VAL A 283 -18.67 5.17 -4.92
N ILE A 284 -17.41 5.13 -4.50
CA ILE A 284 -16.62 3.90 -4.50
C ILE A 284 -17.27 2.86 -3.58
N PHE A 285 -17.60 3.22 -2.34
CA PHE A 285 -18.16 2.26 -1.38
C PHE A 285 -19.51 1.71 -1.84
N ASP A 286 -20.40 2.55 -2.33
CA ASP A 286 -21.71 2.15 -2.82
C ASP A 286 -21.59 1.30 -4.09
N ALA A 287 -20.69 1.62 -5.01
CA ALA A 287 -20.44 0.84 -6.24
C ALA A 287 -19.95 -0.59 -5.96
N PHE A 288 -19.24 -0.82 -4.85
CA PHE A 288 -18.77 -2.14 -4.44
C PHE A 288 -19.68 -2.84 -3.40
N SER A 289 -20.76 -2.19 -2.94
CA SER A 289 -21.73 -2.78 -1.99
C SER A 289 -22.47 -3.98 -2.59
N MET A 290 -22.77 -3.93 -3.89
CA MET A 290 -23.51 -4.96 -4.63
C MET A 290 -22.78 -5.33 -5.93
N LYS A 291 -21.70 -6.11 -5.83
CA LYS A 291 -20.79 -6.44 -6.95
C LYS A 291 -21.49 -6.94 -8.24
N LYS A 292 -22.64 -7.60 -8.13
CA LYS A 292 -23.38 -8.17 -9.27
C LYS A 292 -24.44 -7.22 -9.87
N LYS A 293 -24.70 -6.06 -9.26
CA LYS A 293 -25.73 -5.11 -9.70
C LYS A 293 -25.11 -3.98 -10.51
N HIS A 294 -25.92 -3.34 -11.37
CA HIS A 294 -25.50 -2.17 -12.14
C HIS A 294 -25.30 -0.95 -11.21
N LEU A 295 -24.53 0.04 -11.65
CA LEU A 295 -24.24 1.25 -10.89
C LEU A 295 -25.50 2.02 -10.51
N ARG A 296 -26.50 2.13 -11.41
CA ARG A 296 -27.80 2.77 -11.07
C ARG A 296 -28.46 2.17 -9.82
N THR A 297 -28.32 0.86 -9.63
CA THR A 297 -28.89 0.16 -8.46
C THR A 297 -28.00 0.32 -7.25
N SER A 298 -26.68 0.25 -7.45
CA SER A 298 -25.69 0.34 -6.36
C SER A 298 -25.63 1.75 -5.77
N LEU A 299 -25.80 2.78 -6.60
CA LEU A 299 -25.78 4.19 -6.22
C LEU A 299 -27.17 4.77 -5.92
N ALA A 300 -28.24 3.96 -5.93
CA ALA A 300 -29.61 4.47 -5.85
C ALA A 300 -29.87 5.38 -4.62
N GLY A 301 -29.28 5.04 -3.47
CA GLY A 301 -29.37 5.86 -2.26
C GLY A 301 -28.71 7.24 -2.42
N LEU A 302 -27.51 7.26 -3.01
CA LEU A 302 -26.78 8.50 -3.29
C LEU A 302 -27.51 9.36 -4.35
N LEU A 303 -28.00 8.73 -5.43
CA LEU A 303 -28.76 9.42 -6.47
C LEU A 303 -30.01 10.10 -5.92
N LYS A 304 -30.74 9.41 -5.02
CA LYS A 304 -31.89 9.99 -4.31
C LYS A 304 -31.48 11.20 -3.46
N GLN A 305 -30.37 11.10 -2.72
CA GLN A 305 -29.86 12.20 -1.89
C GLN A 305 -29.43 13.43 -2.72
N LEU A 306 -28.95 13.21 -3.94
CA LEU A 306 -28.52 14.27 -4.86
C LEU A 306 -29.63 14.73 -5.83
N CYS A 307 -30.86 14.23 -5.68
CA CYS A 307 -31.98 14.48 -6.60
C CYS A 307 -31.68 14.10 -8.07
N ILE A 308 -30.74 13.20 -8.34
CA ILE A 308 -30.37 12.77 -9.70
C ILE A 308 -31.24 11.59 -10.11
N THR A 309 -31.92 11.72 -11.25
CA THR A 309 -32.86 10.71 -11.75
C THR A 309 -32.23 9.70 -12.70
N LYS A 310 -31.19 10.09 -13.43
CA LYS A 310 -30.50 9.24 -14.42
C LYS A 310 -29.00 9.49 -14.38
N LEU A 311 -28.21 8.41 -14.47
CA LEU A 311 -26.77 8.47 -14.67
C LEU A 311 -26.44 8.68 -16.15
N PRO A 312 -25.22 9.13 -16.50
CA PRO A 312 -24.75 9.09 -17.89
C PRO A 312 -24.85 7.68 -18.46
N GLU A 313 -25.23 7.57 -19.73
CA GLU A 313 -25.52 6.29 -20.38
C GLU A 313 -24.34 5.31 -20.31
N GLU A 314 -23.11 5.83 -20.41
CA GLU A 314 -21.87 5.06 -20.28
C GLU A 314 -21.69 4.37 -18.92
N TYR A 315 -22.29 4.89 -17.84
CA TYR A 315 -22.19 4.32 -16.50
C TYR A 315 -23.44 3.52 -16.09
N GLU A 316 -24.62 3.83 -16.65
CA GLU A 316 -25.92 3.36 -16.15
C GLU A 316 -26.03 1.82 -16.07
N LYS A 317 -25.50 1.12 -17.08
CA LYS A 317 -25.54 -0.36 -17.19
C LYS A 317 -24.25 -1.05 -16.73
N ARG A 318 -23.21 -0.29 -16.37
CA ARG A 318 -21.94 -0.87 -15.89
C ARG A 318 -22.07 -1.33 -14.45
N ARG A 319 -21.15 -2.20 -14.03
CA ARG A 319 -21.03 -2.67 -12.64
C ARG A 319 -19.80 -2.02 -12.03
N GLY A 320 -19.84 -1.69 -10.74
CA GLY A 320 -18.73 -0.96 -10.09
C GLY A 320 -17.36 -1.59 -10.30
N PHE A 321 -17.25 -2.92 -10.29
CA PHE A 321 -15.96 -3.60 -10.46
C PHE A 321 -15.39 -3.53 -11.89
N THR A 322 -16.14 -3.01 -12.87
CA THR A 322 -15.65 -2.82 -14.24
C THR A 322 -15.14 -1.40 -14.49
N LEU A 323 -15.24 -0.49 -13.52
CA LEU A 323 -14.75 0.88 -13.64
C LEU A 323 -13.27 0.99 -13.27
N ALA A 324 -12.52 1.69 -14.11
CA ALA A 324 -11.16 2.12 -13.81
C ALA A 324 -11.14 3.21 -12.72
N PRO A 325 -10.02 3.37 -12.00
CA PRO A 325 -9.89 4.39 -10.94
C PRO A 325 -10.30 5.80 -11.41
N ASP A 326 -9.81 6.26 -12.56
CA ASP A 326 -10.12 7.60 -13.07
C ASP A 326 -11.60 7.78 -13.45
N GLU A 327 -12.30 6.69 -13.78
CA GLU A 327 -13.73 6.74 -14.07
C GLU A 327 -14.56 6.98 -12.81
N PHE A 328 -14.08 6.52 -11.64
CA PHE A 328 -14.68 6.87 -10.36
C PHE A 328 -14.54 8.37 -10.07
N LEU A 329 -13.42 8.99 -10.43
CA LEU A 329 -13.25 10.44 -10.29
C LEU A 329 -14.22 11.19 -11.19
N LYS A 330 -14.22 10.88 -12.49
CA LYS A 330 -15.11 11.52 -13.48
C LYS A 330 -16.58 11.41 -13.09
N LEU A 331 -17.00 10.21 -12.67
CA LEU A 331 -18.37 10.00 -12.21
C LEU A 331 -18.69 10.81 -10.96
N SER A 332 -17.75 10.90 -10.01
CA SER A 332 -17.96 11.67 -8.77
C SER A 332 -18.00 13.19 -9.05
N GLU A 333 -17.14 13.71 -9.93
CA GLU A 333 -17.18 15.10 -10.39
C GLU A 333 -18.52 15.43 -11.07
N TRP A 334 -18.96 14.56 -11.98
CA TRP A 334 -20.25 14.72 -12.65
C TRP A 334 -21.43 14.72 -11.65
N LEU A 335 -21.41 13.80 -10.67
CA LEU A 335 -22.43 13.73 -9.62
C LEU A 335 -22.43 15.00 -8.75
N GLN A 336 -21.27 15.57 -8.46
CA GLN A 336 -21.16 16.81 -7.70
C GLN A 336 -21.77 17.99 -8.46
N GLU A 337 -21.38 18.18 -9.71
CA GLU A 337 -21.87 19.29 -10.55
C GLU A 337 -23.39 19.22 -10.74
N ASN A 338 -23.93 18.04 -11.04
CA ASN A 338 -25.36 17.85 -11.30
C ASN A 338 -26.20 17.77 -10.03
N GLY A 339 -25.60 17.39 -8.88
CA GLY A 339 -26.25 17.44 -7.58
C GLY A 339 -26.39 18.88 -7.04
N MET A 340 -25.40 19.74 -7.31
CA MET A 340 -25.43 21.15 -6.92
C MET A 340 -26.44 21.97 -7.73
N LEU A 341 -26.52 21.75 -9.05
CA LEU A 341 -27.42 22.49 -9.94
C LEU A 341 -28.90 22.32 -9.55
N LYS A 342 -29.33 21.10 -9.21
CA LYS A 342 -30.71 20.86 -8.74
C LYS A 342 -31.00 21.47 -7.38
N GLN A 343 -30.01 21.57 -6.50
CA GLN A 343 -30.20 22.20 -5.19
C GLN A 343 -30.41 23.71 -5.35
N ILE A 344 -29.70 24.34 -6.29
CA ILE A 344 -29.92 25.74 -6.67
C ILE A 344 -31.31 25.90 -7.30
N ASP A 345 -31.70 25.04 -8.24
CA ASP A 345 -33.04 25.11 -8.86
C ASP A 345 -34.16 24.89 -7.84
N ASP A 346 -34.07 23.90 -6.94
CA ASP A 346 -35.07 23.64 -5.90
C ASP A 346 -35.14 24.75 -4.85
N ASP A 347 -34.01 25.37 -4.50
CA ASP A 347 -33.95 26.50 -3.56
C ASP A 347 -34.48 27.79 -4.22
N VAL A 348 -34.15 28.04 -5.49
CA VAL A 348 -34.70 29.14 -6.28
C VAL A 348 -36.21 28.95 -6.49
N MET A 349 -36.66 27.73 -6.79
CA MET A 349 -38.08 27.40 -6.92
C MET A 349 -38.82 27.55 -5.59
N LYS A 350 -38.24 27.17 -4.45
CA LYS A 350 -38.79 27.45 -3.12
C LYS A 350 -38.83 28.94 -2.80
N GLU A 351 -37.80 29.70 -3.17
CA GLU A 351 -37.79 31.16 -3.01
C GLU A 351 -38.85 31.83 -3.89
N MET A 352 -39.08 31.33 -5.11
CA MET A 352 -40.12 31.81 -6.02
C MET A 352 -41.54 31.40 -5.57
N GLU A 353 -41.74 30.20 -5.03
CA GLU A 353 -43.01 29.75 -4.45
C GLU A 353 -43.39 30.51 -3.15
N MET A 354 -42.40 31.10 -2.45
CA MET A 354 -42.66 31.98 -1.30
C MET A 354 -43.05 33.41 -1.69
N ILE A 355 -43.02 33.77 -2.98
CA ILE A 355 -43.55 35.04 -3.49
C ILE A 355 -44.99 34.79 -3.97
N SER A 356 -45.93 34.82 -3.02
CA SER A 356 -47.37 34.86 -3.34
C SER A 356 -47.73 36.18 -4.06
N PRO A 357 -48.69 36.21 -5.01
CA PRO A 357 -49.06 37.42 -5.74
C PRO A 357 -49.68 38.53 -4.86
N HIS A 358 -50.03 38.21 -3.62
CA HIS A 358 -50.65 39.15 -2.69
C HIS A 358 -49.67 39.43 -1.56
N GLY A 359 -48.89 40.49 -1.75
CA GLY A 359 -47.74 40.84 -0.92
C GLY A 359 -48.12 41.04 0.54
N HIS A 360 -47.44 40.33 1.42
CA HIS A 360 -47.07 40.77 2.77
C HIS A 360 -45.79 40.02 3.19
N LYS A 361 -44.67 40.74 3.20
CA LYS A 361 -43.36 40.23 3.64
C LYS A 361 -43.29 40.23 5.17
N LYS A 362 -43.21 39.04 5.79
CA LYS A 362 -42.56 38.86 7.09
C LYS A 362 -41.27 38.07 6.86
N GLY A 363 -40.14 38.77 6.89
CA GLY A 363 -38.82 38.16 6.74
C GLY A 363 -38.56 37.15 7.85
N ARG A 364 -38.39 35.88 7.48
CA ARG A 364 -37.78 34.87 8.35
C ARG A 364 -36.25 35.04 8.30
N PRO A 365 -35.54 34.76 9.41
CA PRO A 365 -34.08 34.83 9.41
C PRO A 365 -33.52 33.83 8.39
N LEU A 366 -32.52 34.27 7.63
CA LEU A 366 -31.73 33.44 6.72
C LEU A 366 -31.30 32.17 7.45
N ARG A 367 -31.90 31.01 7.10
CA ARG A 367 -31.37 29.72 7.54
C ARG A 367 -29.95 29.63 6.99
N LYS A 368 -28.95 29.42 7.86
CA LYS A 368 -27.60 29.04 7.43
C LYS A 368 -27.77 27.88 6.44
N ARG A 369 -27.32 28.06 5.19
CA ARG A 369 -27.31 27.01 4.17
C ARG A 369 -26.56 25.82 4.74
N GLU A 370 -27.26 24.76 5.12
CA GLU A 370 -26.64 23.47 5.44
C GLU A 370 -26.19 22.86 4.11
N VAL A 371 -24.95 23.09 3.75
CA VAL A 371 -24.31 22.42 2.61
C VAL A 371 -24.38 20.92 2.89
N ASN A 372 -24.89 20.13 1.92
CA ASN A 372 -24.91 18.68 2.05
C ASN A 372 -23.46 18.20 2.31
N PRO A 373 -23.16 17.57 3.46
CA PRO A 373 -21.79 17.30 3.87
C PRO A 373 -21.06 16.36 2.91
N VAL A 374 -21.79 15.56 2.12
CA VAL A 374 -21.21 14.71 1.07
C VAL A 374 -20.60 15.56 -0.07
N LEU A 375 -21.13 16.75 -0.32
CA LEU A 375 -20.65 17.68 -1.34
C LEU A 375 -19.63 18.71 -0.81
N ASP A 376 -19.20 18.58 0.45
CA ASP A 376 -18.23 19.50 1.04
C ASP A 376 -16.84 19.30 0.44
N VAL A 377 -16.48 20.16 -0.52
CA VAL A 377 -15.16 20.20 -1.16
C VAL A 377 -14.03 20.65 -0.22
N LYS A 378 -14.35 21.16 0.98
CA LYS A 378 -13.35 21.52 2.00
C LYS A 378 -12.93 20.32 2.86
N ALA A 379 -13.57 19.17 2.70
CA ALA A 379 -13.16 17.96 3.42
C ALA A 379 -11.71 17.62 3.08
N ASP A 380 -10.89 17.39 4.11
CA ASP A 380 -9.48 17.03 3.93
C ASP A 380 -9.38 15.57 3.46
N PHE A 381 -8.88 15.36 2.24
CA PHE A 381 -8.54 14.03 1.71
C PHE A 381 -7.65 13.20 2.65
N GLY A 382 -6.93 13.84 3.58
CA GLY A 382 -6.05 13.23 4.56
C GLY A 382 -6.72 12.54 5.75
N LYS A 383 -8.06 12.47 5.82
CA LYS A 383 -8.79 11.76 6.90
C LYS A 383 -10.02 10.98 6.41
N VAL A 384 -10.02 10.61 5.14
CA VAL A 384 -11.23 10.11 4.47
C VAL A 384 -11.29 8.59 4.52
N TRP A 385 -10.17 7.89 4.53
CA TRP A 385 -10.19 6.45 4.26
C TRP A 385 -10.22 5.59 5.52
N ARG A 386 -9.67 6.07 6.65
CA ARG A 386 -9.74 5.35 7.93
C ARG A 386 -11.17 5.20 8.46
N LYS A 387 -11.37 4.16 9.28
CA LYS A 387 -12.59 3.98 10.09
C LYS A 387 -12.47 4.83 11.36
N LYS A 388 -13.59 5.42 11.81
CA LYS A 388 -13.72 6.33 12.97
C LYS A 388 -13.10 5.81 14.28
N ASN A 389 -12.95 4.49 14.48
CA ASN A 389 -12.47 3.91 15.74
C ASN A 389 -10.93 3.98 15.93
N HIS A 390 -10.19 4.64 15.03
CA HIS A 390 -8.72 4.66 15.04
C HIS A 390 -8.11 6.08 15.00
N GLY A 391 -8.74 7.06 15.66
CA GLY A 391 -8.26 8.43 15.78
C GLY A 391 -9.36 9.48 15.57
N GLU A 392 -9.21 10.66 16.18
CA GLU A 392 -10.25 11.69 16.32
C GLU A 392 -10.85 12.20 14.99
N ASP A 393 -12.19 12.17 15.01
CA ASP A 393 -13.21 12.79 14.15
C ASP A 393 -12.85 13.19 12.72
N VAL A 394 -13.49 12.48 11.77
CA VAL A 394 -14.07 13.08 10.54
C VAL A 394 -15.42 12.41 10.20
N CYS A 395 -16.42 13.27 9.99
CA CYS A 395 -17.83 13.04 9.61
C CYS A 395 -17.99 11.93 8.55
N LEU A 396 -18.83 10.91 8.76
CA LEU A 396 -20.25 10.97 8.41
C LEU A 396 -21.15 11.62 9.46
#